data_AF-A0A3A4KPE5-F1
#
_entry.id   AF-A0A3A4KPE5-F1
#
_cell.length_a   1.000
_cell.length_b   1.000
_cell.length_c   1.000
_cell.angle_alpha   90.00
_cell.angle_beta   90.00
_cell.angle_gamma   90.00
#
_symmetry.space_group_name_H-M   'P 1'
#
loop_
_entity.id
_entity.type
_entity.pdbx_description
1 polymer ?
#
loop_
_entity_poly.entity_id
_entity_poly.type
_entity_poly.pdbx_seq_one_letter_code
_entity_poly.pdbx_strand_id
1 'polypeptide(L)'
;MNIDGQAEFERTGNTYLRVRDCLHVMSKQPYVERYWYEQVSGKDLANSRTVFDILIEQGYLEEKEPVTVDVWNRETRSHDKVIQPSYHLTSKAYALVNASAAKPVHRATADKALAGFLERVEQAATDPMNLWVVDRVVLFGSMLDPTRERVSDVDLAVKLVRNGAVYESAGGHELAGPVLLAELRGNRHSSGYRGDIGVMKFLKNRSRVLSLAALSDDGAIAGLPPETTPHRVVYERPREK
;
A
#
# COMPACT_ATOMS: atom_id res chain seq x y z
N MET A 1 -16.97 6.03 -11.07
CA MET A 1 -16.00 4.95 -10.81
C MET A 1 -16.85 3.71 -10.65
N ASN A 2 -16.64 2.66 -11.43
CA ASN A 2 -17.16 1.35 -11.09
C ASN A 2 -15.91 0.57 -10.71
N ILE A 3 -15.55 0.65 -9.43
CA ILE A 3 -14.48 -0.19 -8.90
C ILE A 3 -15.00 -1.62 -9.03
N ASP A 4 -14.15 -2.56 -9.44
CA ASP A 4 -14.56 -3.95 -9.59
C ASP A 4 -15.26 -4.41 -8.29
N GLY A 5 -16.45 -5.00 -8.39
CA GLY A 5 -17.29 -5.36 -7.23
C GLY A 5 -18.09 -4.21 -6.56
N GLN A 6 -17.96 -2.95 -6.97
CA GLN A 6 -18.66 -1.83 -6.31
C GLN A 6 -20.19 -1.97 -6.36
N ALA A 7 -20.73 -2.31 -7.53
CA ALA A 7 -22.17 -2.52 -7.68
C ALA A 7 -22.64 -3.73 -6.86
N GLU A 8 -21.83 -4.78 -6.76
CA GLU A 8 -22.08 -5.98 -5.98
C GLU A 8 -22.10 -5.67 -4.47
N PHE A 9 -21.14 -4.89 -3.98
CA PHE A 9 -21.13 -4.45 -2.58
C PHE A 9 -22.29 -3.50 -2.27
N GLU A 10 -22.62 -2.58 -3.17
CA GLU A 10 -23.77 -1.67 -3.00
C GLU A 10 -25.11 -2.43 -2.93
N ARG A 11 -25.26 -3.54 -3.68
CA ARG A 11 -26.42 -4.43 -3.56
C ARG A 11 -26.57 -5.08 -2.18
N THR A 12 -25.48 -5.24 -1.43
CA THR A 12 -25.56 -5.74 -0.04
C THR A 12 -26.02 -4.69 0.97
N GLY A 13 -26.23 -3.44 0.55
CA GLY A 13 -26.54 -2.31 1.43
C GLY A 13 -25.31 -1.67 2.07
N ASN A 14 -24.11 -2.01 1.61
CA ASN A 14 -22.87 -1.43 2.09
C ASN A 14 -22.26 -0.50 1.05
N THR A 15 -21.63 0.57 1.53
CA THR A 15 -20.75 1.34 0.65
C THR A 15 -19.46 0.56 0.45
N TYR A 16 -18.88 0.74 -0.74
CA TYR A 16 -17.55 0.24 -1.06
C TYR A 16 -16.50 0.57 0.02
N LEU A 17 -16.55 1.77 0.60
CA LEU A 17 -15.60 2.21 1.64
C LEU A 17 -15.69 1.35 2.90
N ARG A 18 -16.90 0.96 3.32
CA ARG A 18 -17.09 0.11 4.51
C ARG A 18 -16.53 -1.29 4.28
N VAL A 19 -16.70 -1.84 3.08
CA VAL A 19 -16.12 -3.15 2.72
C VAL A 19 -14.60 -3.07 2.65
N ARG A 20 -14.04 -1.99 2.09
CA ARG A 20 -12.60 -1.76 2.09
C ARG A 20 -12.03 -1.67 3.51
N ASP A 21 -12.67 -0.91 4.39
CA ASP A 21 -12.21 -0.75 5.77
C ASP A 21 -12.26 -2.09 6.53
N CYS A 22 -13.26 -2.94 6.22
CA CYS A 22 -13.35 -4.31 6.70
C CYS A 22 -12.15 -5.16 6.21
N LEU A 23 -11.82 -5.09 4.92
CA LEU A 23 -10.63 -5.77 4.37
C LEU A 23 -9.32 -5.25 5.00
N HIS A 24 -9.23 -3.97 5.36
CA HIS A 24 -8.06 -3.42 6.04
C HIS A 24 -7.87 -3.98 7.46
N VAL A 25 -8.95 -4.36 8.13
CA VAL A 25 -8.89 -5.08 9.41
C VAL A 25 -8.45 -6.52 9.18
N MET A 26 -9.01 -7.17 8.16
CA MET A 26 -8.67 -8.55 7.77
C MET A 26 -7.21 -8.70 7.33
N SER A 27 -6.63 -7.71 6.64
CA SER A 27 -5.25 -7.75 6.13
C SER A 27 -4.18 -7.81 7.22
N LYS A 28 -4.57 -7.65 8.49
CA LYS A 28 -3.71 -7.74 9.67
C LYS A 28 -3.71 -9.14 10.29
N GLN A 29 -4.60 -10.02 9.82
CA GLN A 29 -4.68 -11.40 10.27
C GLN A 29 -3.84 -12.31 9.36
N PRO A 30 -3.25 -13.40 9.89
CA PRO A 30 -2.54 -14.38 9.07
C PRO A 30 -3.49 -15.13 8.13
N TYR A 31 -4.73 -15.34 8.55
CA TYR A 31 -5.83 -15.91 7.75
C TYR A 31 -7.15 -15.34 8.28
N VAL A 32 -8.24 -15.57 7.54
CA VAL A 32 -9.58 -15.20 7.95
C VAL A 32 -10.53 -16.38 7.76
N GLU A 33 -11.39 -16.60 8.73
CA GLU A 33 -12.46 -17.57 8.73
C GLU A 33 -13.81 -16.85 8.83
N ARG A 34 -14.86 -17.47 8.30
CA ARG A 34 -16.18 -16.85 8.20
C ARG A 34 -16.75 -16.45 9.57
N TYR A 35 -16.56 -17.31 10.58
CA TYR A 35 -17.06 -17.04 11.92
C TYR A 35 -16.45 -15.76 12.52
N TRP A 36 -15.12 -15.64 12.53
CA TRP A 36 -14.45 -14.45 13.03
C TRP A 36 -14.82 -13.21 12.22
N TYR A 37 -14.91 -13.35 10.90
CA TYR A 37 -15.36 -12.25 10.06
C TYR A 37 -16.73 -11.74 10.49
N GLU A 38 -17.73 -12.62 10.65
CA GLU A 38 -19.09 -12.23 11.06
C GLU A 38 -19.12 -11.58 12.45
N GLN A 39 -18.29 -12.05 13.38
CA GLN A 39 -18.27 -11.57 14.78
C GLN A 39 -17.42 -10.31 14.99
N VAL A 40 -16.39 -10.10 14.16
CA VAL A 40 -15.34 -9.11 14.41
C VAL A 40 -15.30 -8.07 13.29
N SER A 41 -14.90 -8.48 12.09
CA SER A 41 -14.58 -7.54 11.01
C SER A 41 -15.83 -7.04 10.27
N GLY A 42 -16.76 -7.94 9.98
CA GLY A 42 -17.98 -7.68 9.22
C GLY A 42 -19.21 -7.40 10.09
N LYS A 43 -19.08 -7.38 11.42
CA LYS A 43 -20.21 -7.24 12.37
C LYS A 43 -21.10 -6.02 12.13
N ASP A 44 -20.50 -4.94 11.63
CA ASP A 44 -21.18 -3.67 11.40
C ASP A 44 -21.67 -3.52 9.94
N LEU A 45 -21.37 -4.49 9.06
CA LEU A 45 -21.82 -4.50 7.67
C LEU A 45 -23.24 -5.06 7.57
N ALA A 46 -24.05 -4.45 6.71
CA ALA A 46 -25.33 -5.03 6.32
C ALA A 46 -25.09 -6.34 5.56
N ASN A 47 -25.86 -7.40 5.83
CA ASN A 47 -25.74 -8.68 5.11
C ASN A 47 -24.28 -9.20 5.06
N SER A 48 -23.56 -9.15 6.20
CA SER A 48 -22.13 -9.47 6.27
C SER A 48 -21.76 -10.80 5.62
N ARG A 49 -22.59 -11.84 5.79
CA ARG A 49 -22.45 -13.15 5.11
C ARG A 49 -22.35 -13.02 3.59
N THR A 50 -23.30 -12.33 2.98
CA THR A 50 -23.34 -12.09 1.54
C THR A 50 -22.14 -11.27 1.08
N VAL A 51 -21.67 -10.31 1.88
CA VAL A 51 -20.43 -9.59 1.57
C VAL A 51 -19.24 -10.56 1.54
N PHE A 52 -19.13 -11.48 2.49
CA PHE A 52 -18.06 -12.49 2.51
C PHE A 52 -18.12 -13.42 1.29
N ASP A 53 -19.33 -13.84 0.88
CA ASP A 53 -19.54 -14.63 -0.33
C ASP A 53 -19.06 -13.87 -1.57
N ILE A 54 -19.44 -12.61 -1.72
CA ILE A 54 -18.99 -11.75 -2.83
C ILE A 54 -17.47 -11.59 -2.81
N LEU A 55 -16.84 -11.43 -1.64
CA LEU A 55 -15.39 -11.33 -1.55
C LEU A 55 -14.69 -12.59 -2.09
N ILE A 56 -15.25 -13.78 -1.86
CA ILE A 56 -14.74 -15.03 -2.43
C ILE A 56 -15.01 -15.07 -3.94
N GLU A 57 -16.27 -14.87 -4.36
CA GLU A 57 -16.71 -14.95 -5.77
C GLU A 57 -15.95 -13.97 -6.67
N GLN A 58 -15.66 -12.78 -6.16
CA GLN A 58 -14.93 -11.75 -6.89
C GLN A 58 -13.39 -11.90 -6.78
N GLY A 59 -12.90 -12.94 -6.10
CA GLY A 59 -11.47 -13.25 -5.97
C GLY A 59 -10.70 -12.28 -5.06
N TYR A 60 -11.38 -11.60 -4.13
CA TYR A 60 -10.71 -10.87 -3.04
C TYR A 60 -10.17 -11.81 -1.96
N LEU A 61 -10.85 -12.94 -1.77
CA LEU A 61 -10.44 -13.99 -0.84
C LEU A 61 -10.17 -15.28 -1.61
N GLU A 62 -9.09 -15.96 -1.25
CA GLU A 62 -8.76 -17.29 -1.76
C GLU A 62 -8.81 -18.28 -0.61
N GLU A 63 -9.55 -19.38 -0.81
CA GLU A 63 -9.60 -20.47 0.16
C GLU A 63 -8.24 -21.19 0.24
N LYS A 64 -7.82 -21.52 1.45
CA LYS A 64 -6.62 -22.31 1.75
C LYS A 64 -7.02 -23.49 2.64
N GLU A 65 -6.00 -24.23 3.09
CA GLU A 65 -6.16 -25.39 3.95
C GLU A 65 -7.05 -25.05 5.17
N PRO A 66 -8.01 -25.93 5.52
CA PRO A 66 -8.87 -25.71 6.66
C PRO A 66 -8.07 -25.58 7.96
N VAL A 67 -8.53 -24.72 8.85
CA VAL A 67 -7.94 -24.51 10.17
C VAL A 67 -8.89 -25.03 11.24
N THR A 68 -8.31 -25.49 12.37
CA THR A 68 -9.11 -25.81 13.56
C THR A 68 -9.27 -24.56 14.39
N VAL A 69 -10.51 -24.17 14.65
CA VAL A 69 -10.86 -22.99 15.45
C VAL A 69 -11.63 -23.41 16.71
N ASP A 70 -11.36 -22.71 17.80
CA ASP A 70 -12.11 -22.84 19.05
C ASP A 70 -13.36 -21.95 18.99
N VAL A 71 -14.54 -22.55 18.90
CA VAL A 71 -15.82 -21.84 18.82
C VAL A 71 -16.52 -21.93 20.18
N TRP A 72 -16.94 -20.79 20.72
CA TRP A 72 -17.73 -20.77 21.94
C TRP A 72 -19.14 -21.34 21.69
N ASN A 73 -19.43 -22.49 22.28
CA ASN A 73 -20.74 -23.11 22.26
C ASN A 73 -21.56 -22.62 23.46
N ARG A 74 -22.67 -21.92 23.18
CA ARG A 74 -23.52 -21.32 24.22
C ARG A 74 -24.33 -22.36 25.00
N GLU A 75 -24.63 -23.51 24.41
CA GLU A 75 -25.44 -24.56 25.04
C GLU A 75 -24.62 -25.36 26.04
N THR A 76 -23.42 -25.78 25.64
CA THR A 76 -22.50 -26.53 26.49
C THR A 76 -21.64 -25.63 27.39
N ARG A 77 -21.61 -24.32 27.10
CA ARG A 77 -20.73 -23.33 27.75
C ARG A 77 -19.25 -23.73 27.70
N SER A 78 -18.85 -24.41 26.61
CA SER A 78 -17.49 -24.86 26.33
C SER A 78 -16.99 -24.29 25.00
N HIS A 79 -15.68 -24.37 24.78
CA HIS A 79 -15.12 -24.20 23.44
C HIS A 79 -15.11 -25.55 22.74
N ASP A 80 -15.71 -25.60 21.55
CA ASP A 80 -15.67 -26.76 20.69
C ASP A 80 -14.66 -26.52 19.57
N LYS A 81 -13.85 -27.54 19.27
CA LYS A 81 -12.91 -27.49 18.15
C LYS A 81 -13.64 -27.82 16.87
N VAL A 82 -13.73 -26.85 15.97
CA VAL A 82 -14.40 -27.00 14.68
C VAL A 82 -13.38 -26.78 13.57
N ILE A 83 -13.38 -27.65 12.57
CA ILE A 83 -12.59 -27.46 11.35
C ILE A 83 -13.38 -26.54 10.43
N GLN A 84 -12.81 -25.41 10.05
CA GLN A 84 -13.42 -24.45 9.13
C GLN A 84 -12.46 -24.09 7.98
N PRO A 85 -12.99 -23.79 6.78
CA PRO A 85 -12.17 -23.22 5.71
C PRO A 85 -11.48 -21.93 6.16
N SER A 86 -10.21 -21.79 5.81
CA SER A 86 -9.45 -20.55 5.99
C SER A 86 -9.32 -19.81 4.67
N TYR A 87 -9.26 -18.48 4.73
CA TYR A 87 -9.17 -17.63 3.56
C TYR A 87 -8.03 -16.62 3.73
N HIS A 88 -7.36 -16.31 2.62
CA HIS A 88 -6.32 -15.30 2.58
C HIS A 88 -6.71 -14.18 1.60
N LEU A 89 -6.24 -12.97 1.90
CA LEU A 89 -6.43 -11.84 1.00
C LEU A 89 -5.55 -12.04 -0.23
N THR A 90 -6.15 -11.87 -1.40
CA THR A 90 -5.42 -11.89 -2.68
C THR A 90 -4.77 -10.52 -2.96
N SER A 91 -3.93 -10.45 -3.99
CA SER A 91 -3.40 -9.17 -4.48
C SER A 91 -4.51 -8.17 -4.84
N LYS A 92 -5.66 -8.66 -5.31
CA LYS A 92 -6.86 -7.84 -5.60
C LYS A 92 -7.43 -7.21 -4.32
N ALA A 93 -7.44 -7.93 -3.20
CA ALA A 93 -7.83 -7.37 -1.91
C ALA A 93 -6.83 -6.36 -1.36
N TYR A 94 -5.53 -6.61 -1.47
CA TYR A 94 -4.54 -5.62 -1.05
C TYR A 94 -4.59 -4.33 -1.89
N ALA A 95 -4.83 -4.44 -3.19
CA ALA A 95 -5.06 -3.28 -4.05
C ALA A 95 -6.28 -2.46 -3.58
N LEU A 96 -7.37 -3.14 -3.19
CA LEU A 96 -8.56 -2.52 -2.63
C LEU A 96 -8.27 -1.85 -1.28
N VAL A 97 -7.62 -2.54 -0.34
CA VAL A 97 -7.24 -2.02 0.99
C VAL A 97 -6.41 -0.73 0.87
N ASN A 98 -5.47 -0.71 -0.07
CA ASN A 98 -4.59 0.43 -0.30
C ASN A 98 -5.25 1.54 -1.14
N ALA A 99 -6.41 1.28 -1.74
CA ALA A 99 -7.09 2.26 -2.57
C ALA A 99 -7.54 3.47 -1.74
N SER A 100 -7.13 4.66 -2.17
CA SER A 100 -7.49 5.91 -1.53
C SER A 100 -9.02 6.15 -1.53
N ALA A 101 -9.56 6.60 -0.39
CA ALA A 101 -10.94 7.09 -0.29
C ALA A 101 -11.10 8.50 -0.88
N ALA A 102 -9.99 9.12 -1.31
CA ALA A 102 -10.03 10.45 -1.87
C ALA A 102 -10.84 10.46 -3.17
N LYS A 103 -11.49 11.59 -3.45
CA LYS A 103 -12.18 11.78 -4.73
C LYS A 103 -11.16 11.61 -5.87
N PRO A 104 -11.47 10.79 -6.89
CA PRO A 104 -10.63 10.64 -8.07
C PRO A 104 -10.28 12.00 -8.68
N VAL A 105 -9.04 12.13 -9.12
CA VAL A 105 -8.52 13.34 -9.79
C VAL A 105 -8.63 13.20 -11.30
N HIS A 106 -8.72 14.34 -11.99
CA HIS A 106 -8.58 14.33 -13.44
C HIS A 106 -7.18 13.87 -13.83
N ARG A 107 -7.07 13.15 -14.96
CA ARG A 107 -5.81 12.67 -15.51
C ARG A 107 -4.79 13.79 -15.67
N ALA A 108 -5.18 14.95 -16.20
CA ALA A 108 -4.29 16.10 -16.33
C ALA A 108 -3.67 16.56 -14.99
N THR A 109 -4.42 16.47 -13.88
CA THR A 109 -3.91 16.77 -12.54
C THR A 109 -2.92 15.72 -12.07
N ALA A 110 -3.21 14.44 -12.36
CA ALA A 110 -2.33 13.32 -12.03
C ALA A 110 -1.02 13.37 -12.84
N ASP A 111 -1.09 13.65 -14.15
CA ASP A 111 0.07 13.83 -15.02
C ASP A 111 0.96 14.98 -14.53
N LYS A 112 0.35 16.12 -14.16
CA LYS A 112 1.09 17.25 -13.56
C LYS A 112 1.75 16.87 -12.24
N ALA A 113 1.07 16.09 -11.40
CA ALA A 113 1.63 15.62 -10.13
C ALA A 113 2.79 14.64 -10.35
N LEU A 114 2.70 13.75 -11.33
CA LEU A 114 3.75 12.83 -11.73
C LEU A 114 4.97 13.58 -12.29
N ALA A 115 4.77 14.53 -13.19
CA ALA A 115 5.85 15.36 -13.74
C ALA A 115 6.60 16.10 -12.62
N GLY A 116 5.87 16.79 -11.73
CA GLY A 116 6.49 17.47 -10.59
C GLY A 116 7.15 16.52 -9.59
N PHE A 117 6.67 15.27 -9.48
CA PHE A 117 7.35 14.23 -8.70
C PHE A 117 8.71 13.88 -9.33
N LEU A 118 8.76 13.64 -10.64
CA LEU A 118 10.00 13.30 -11.35
C LEU A 118 11.01 14.47 -11.30
N GLU A 119 10.56 15.71 -11.38
CA GLU A 119 11.44 16.88 -11.13
C GLU A 119 12.07 16.84 -9.73
N ARG A 120 11.32 16.43 -8.70
CA ARG A 120 11.87 16.28 -7.35
C ARG A 120 12.79 15.08 -7.22
N VAL A 121 12.61 14.02 -8.01
CA VAL A 121 13.56 12.89 -8.06
C VAL A 121 14.93 13.39 -8.53
N GLU A 122 14.96 14.17 -9.62
CA GLU A 122 16.20 14.78 -10.12
C GLU A 122 16.83 15.73 -9.09
N GLN A 123 16.03 16.61 -8.47
CA GLN A 123 16.51 17.49 -7.39
C GLN A 123 17.12 16.71 -6.23
N ALA A 124 16.45 15.63 -5.80
CA ALA A 124 16.92 14.80 -4.69
C ALA A 124 18.23 14.07 -5.00
N ALA A 125 18.45 13.68 -6.27
CA ALA A 125 19.68 13.03 -6.71
C ALA A 125 20.90 13.96 -6.61
N THR A 126 20.70 15.26 -6.79
CA THR A 126 21.78 16.28 -6.74
C THR A 126 21.95 16.99 -5.40
N ASP A 127 21.05 16.77 -4.43
CA ASP A 127 21.10 17.46 -3.14
C ASP A 127 22.22 16.88 -2.25
N PRO A 128 23.25 17.67 -1.89
CA PRO A 128 24.38 17.20 -1.09
C PRO A 128 23.99 16.88 0.37
N MET A 129 22.77 17.21 0.78
CA MET A 129 22.26 16.91 2.12
C MET A 129 21.46 15.61 2.16
N ASN A 130 21.32 14.88 1.06
CA ASN A 130 20.59 13.62 1.03
C ASN A 130 21.55 12.43 1.21
N LEU A 131 21.44 11.74 2.35
CA LEU A 131 22.19 10.51 2.62
C LEU A 131 21.67 9.32 1.79
N TRP A 132 20.46 9.45 1.23
CA TRP A 132 19.79 8.48 0.38
C TRP A 132 19.34 9.14 -0.92
N VAL A 133 19.40 8.38 -2.01
CA VAL A 133 18.98 8.85 -3.33
C VAL A 133 18.04 7.84 -3.97
N VAL A 134 17.23 8.32 -4.92
CA VAL A 134 16.31 7.47 -5.67
C VAL A 134 17.11 6.62 -6.65
N ASP A 135 16.92 5.31 -6.54
CA ASP A 135 17.48 4.33 -7.45
C ASP A 135 16.50 3.98 -8.57
N ARG A 136 15.23 3.78 -8.19
CA ARG A 136 14.20 3.37 -9.14
C ARG A 136 12.82 3.87 -8.73
N VAL A 137 12.00 4.22 -9.71
CA VAL A 137 10.59 4.55 -9.51
C VAL A 137 9.73 3.75 -10.49
N VAL A 138 8.71 3.11 -9.95
CA VAL A 138 7.74 2.33 -10.69
C VAL A 138 6.36 2.93 -10.50
N LEU A 139 5.70 3.28 -11.60
CA LEU A 139 4.29 3.66 -11.65
C LEU A 139 3.43 2.39 -11.72
N PHE A 140 2.40 2.33 -10.88
CA PHE A 140 1.42 1.26 -10.92
C PHE A 140 -0.01 1.81 -10.75
N GLY A 141 -0.99 0.91 -10.65
CA GLY A 141 -2.37 1.29 -10.35
C GLY A 141 -3.09 2.02 -11.49
N SER A 142 -4.02 2.90 -11.13
CA SER A 142 -5.06 3.39 -12.04
C SER A 142 -4.56 4.30 -13.19
N MET A 143 -3.37 4.90 -13.06
CA MET A 143 -2.75 5.72 -14.11
C MET A 143 -2.22 4.91 -15.31
N LEU A 144 -2.03 3.59 -15.17
CA LEU A 144 -1.54 2.75 -16.26
C LEU A 144 -2.52 2.62 -17.42
N ASP A 145 -3.81 2.71 -17.15
CA ASP A 145 -4.86 2.67 -18.17
C ASP A 145 -4.97 4.05 -18.84
N PRO A 146 -4.55 4.21 -20.12
CA PRO A 146 -4.56 5.50 -20.81
C PRO A 146 -5.97 6.02 -21.09
N THR A 147 -6.98 5.15 -21.07
CA THR A 147 -8.37 5.51 -21.41
C THR A 147 -9.12 6.17 -20.25
N ARG A 148 -8.58 6.08 -19.03
CA ARG A 148 -9.18 6.69 -17.83
C ARG A 148 -8.94 8.19 -17.78
N GLU A 149 -10.02 8.96 -17.86
CA GLU A 149 -10.02 10.41 -17.65
C GLU A 149 -9.93 10.80 -16.16
N ARG A 150 -10.43 9.93 -15.27
CA ARG A 150 -10.31 10.10 -13.81
C ARG A 150 -9.59 8.91 -13.18
N VAL A 151 -8.55 9.22 -12.43
CA VAL A 151 -7.69 8.24 -11.73
C VAL A 151 -7.80 8.47 -10.22
N SER A 152 -7.63 7.43 -9.41
CA SER A 152 -7.72 7.56 -7.94
C SER A 152 -6.69 8.56 -7.41
N ASP A 153 -5.44 8.28 -7.76
CA ASP A 153 -4.19 8.91 -7.37
C ASP A 153 -3.07 8.37 -8.28
N VAL A 154 -1.85 8.87 -8.06
CA VAL A 154 -0.64 8.42 -8.74
C VAL A 154 0.10 7.48 -7.79
N ASP A 155 -0.01 6.18 -8.04
CA ASP A 155 0.64 5.14 -7.25
C ASP A 155 2.07 4.91 -7.72
N LEU A 156 3.04 5.18 -6.84
CA LEU A 156 4.47 5.08 -7.13
C LEU A 156 5.18 4.22 -6.09
N ALA A 157 5.91 3.20 -6.54
CA ALA A 157 6.83 2.45 -5.71
C ALA A 157 8.25 3.01 -5.94
N VAL A 158 8.91 3.38 -4.85
CA VAL A 158 10.22 4.06 -4.88
C VAL A 158 11.25 3.20 -4.19
N LYS A 159 12.34 2.90 -4.90
CA LYS A 159 13.55 2.31 -4.33
C LYS A 159 14.52 3.42 -4.01
N LEU A 160 14.92 3.50 -2.75
CA LEU A 160 16.00 4.37 -2.29
C LEU A 160 17.24 3.53 -2.03
N VAL A 161 18.41 4.09 -2.34
CA VAL A 161 19.71 3.51 -2.00
C VAL A 161 20.55 4.54 -1.28
N ARG A 162 21.52 4.09 -0.47
CA ARG A 162 22.48 4.98 0.18
C ARG A 162 23.28 5.73 -0.88
N ASN A 163 23.44 7.03 -0.69
CA ASN A 163 24.34 7.84 -1.50
C ASN A 163 25.76 7.71 -0.92
N GLY A 164 26.52 6.69 -1.33
CA GLY A 164 27.81 6.35 -0.72
C GLY A 164 28.75 7.53 -0.54
N ALA A 165 28.92 8.38 -1.58
CA ALA A 165 29.81 9.53 -1.51
C ALA A 165 29.39 10.56 -0.44
N VAL A 166 28.10 10.91 -0.38
CA VAL A 166 27.57 11.84 0.62
C VAL A 166 27.54 11.19 2.01
N TYR A 167 27.18 9.91 2.08
CA TYR A 167 27.07 9.14 3.30
C TYR A 167 28.42 9.12 4.05
N GLU A 168 29.50 8.74 3.37
CA GLU A 168 30.83 8.71 3.98
C GLU A 168 31.30 10.12 4.35
N SER A 169 31.12 11.11 3.46
CA SER A 169 31.50 12.51 3.73
C SER A 169 30.77 13.11 4.93
N ALA A 170 29.56 12.63 5.24
CA ALA A 170 28.74 13.09 6.34
C ALA A 170 29.05 12.39 7.69
N GLY A 171 30.06 11.51 7.74
CA GLY A 171 30.41 10.74 8.94
C GLY A 171 29.74 9.37 9.02
N GLY A 172 29.17 8.90 7.92
CA GLY A 172 28.63 7.55 7.77
C GLY A 172 27.63 7.18 8.85
N HIS A 173 27.88 6.06 9.53
CA HIS A 173 27.00 5.52 10.56
C HIS A 173 26.83 6.44 11.78
N GLU A 174 27.84 7.24 12.11
CA GLU A 174 27.79 8.13 13.28
C GLU A 174 26.69 9.19 13.14
N LEU A 175 26.45 9.67 11.91
CA LEU A 175 25.39 10.64 11.63
C LEU A 175 24.07 9.99 11.19
N ALA A 176 24.12 8.91 10.42
CA ALA A 176 22.93 8.30 9.85
C ALA A 176 21.91 7.83 10.89
N GLY A 177 22.38 7.26 12.01
CA GLY A 177 21.53 6.82 13.12
C GLY A 177 20.74 7.98 13.76
N PRO A 178 21.42 9.06 14.23
CA PRO A 178 20.76 10.26 14.72
C PRO A 178 19.78 10.92 13.73
N VAL A 179 20.13 10.93 12.44
CA VAL A 179 19.24 11.46 11.39
C VAL A 179 17.95 10.65 11.30
N LEU A 180 18.05 9.32 11.22
CA LEU A 180 16.88 8.43 11.19
C LEU A 180 16.00 8.61 12.44
N LEU A 181 16.62 8.67 13.63
CA LEU A 181 15.89 8.87 14.89
C LEU A 181 15.12 10.20 14.92
N ALA A 182 15.69 11.28 14.37
CA ALA A 182 14.99 12.56 14.24
C ALA A 182 13.78 12.44 13.30
N GLU A 183 13.94 11.76 12.17
CA GLU A 183 12.89 11.63 11.15
C GLU A 183 11.72 10.75 11.59
N LEU A 184 11.99 9.69 12.35
CA LEU A 184 10.98 8.84 13.01
C LEU A 184 10.16 9.64 14.02
N ARG A 185 10.78 10.63 14.69
CA ARG A 185 10.08 11.59 15.56
C ARG A 185 9.37 12.70 14.80
N GLY A 186 9.39 12.67 13.47
CA GLY A 186 8.77 13.67 12.62
C GLY A 186 9.57 14.97 12.47
N ASN A 187 10.79 15.02 13.00
CA ASN A 187 11.66 16.20 12.99
C ASN A 187 12.77 16.08 11.93
N ARG A 188 13.38 17.22 11.60
CA ARG A 188 14.65 17.26 10.84
C ARG A 188 15.80 17.23 11.83
N HIS A 189 16.86 16.48 11.51
CA HIS A 189 18.09 16.52 12.30
C HIS A 189 18.78 17.89 12.17
N SER A 190 19.46 18.34 13.22
CA SER A 190 20.11 19.66 13.26
C SER A 190 21.23 19.83 12.24
N SER A 191 21.84 18.72 11.79
CA SER A 191 22.85 18.73 10.72
C SER A 191 22.30 19.12 9.35
N GLY A 192 20.97 19.16 9.18
CA GLY A 192 20.34 19.45 7.90
C GLY A 192 20.26 18.26 6.94
N TYR A 193 21.02 17.18 7.16
CA TYR A 193 20.95 15.97 6.35
C TYR A 193 19.57 15.29 6.41
N ARG A 194 19.22 14.61 5.33
CA ARG A 194 18.00 13.81 5.18
C ARG A 194 18.32 12.34 5.01
N GLY A 195 17.64 11.52 5.78
CA GLY A 195 17.57 10.08 5.64
C GLY A 195 16.55 9.67 4.58
N ASP A 196 16.26 8.37 4.52
CA ASP A 196 15.28 7.77 3.62
C ASP A 196 13.86 8.30 3.85
N ILE A 197 13.42 8.42 5.11
CA ILE A 197 12.11 8.96 5.48
C ILE A 197 12.00 10.43 5.04
N GLY A 198 13.05 11.23 5.27
CA GLY A 198 13.10 12.64 4.87
C GLY A 198 13.05 12.82 3.36
N VAL A 199 13.78 12.01 2.61
CA VAL A 199 13.73 11.98 1.13
C VAL A 199 12.33 11.59 0.67
N MET A 200 11.70 10.56 1.25
CA MET A 200 10.35 10.19 0.85
C MET A 200 9.31 11.29 1.14
N LYS A 201 9.41 11.96 2.28
CA LYS A 201 8.55 13.11 2.60
C LYS A 201 8.74 14.26 1.62
N PHE A 202 9.98 14.54 1.22
CA PHE A 202 10.31 15.54 0.21
C PHE A 202 9.69 15.19 -1.16
N LEU A 203 9.87 13.94 -1.62
CA LEU A 203 9.29 13.48 -2.88
C LEU A 203 7.75 13.55 -2.87
N LYS A 204 7.11 13.18 -1.75
CA LYS A 204 5.65 13.29 -1.59
C LYS A 204 5.16 14.73 -1.61
N ASN A 205 5.95 15.67 -1.07
CA ASN A 205 5.62 17.08 -0.96
C ASN A 205 4.19 17.35 -0.42
N ARG A 206 3.74 16.53 0.54
CA ARG A 206 2.37 16.57 1.09
C ARG A 206 1.25 16.47 0.03
N SER A 207 1.57 16.03 -1.19
CA SER A 207 0.59 15.89 -2.26
C SER A 207 -0.41 14.80 -1.89
N ARG A 208 -1.69 15.17 -1.88
CA ARG A 208 -2.81 14.23 -1.74
C ARG A 208 -3.06 13.40 -3.00
N VAL A 209 -2.39 13.75 -4.10
CA VAL A 209 -2.51 13.09 -5.42
C VAL A 209 -1.48 11.97 -5.56
N LEU A 210 -0.40 11.99 -4.75
CA LEU A 210 0.66 11.00 -4.81
C LEU A 210 0.51 9.97 -3.68
N SER A 211 0.49 8.71 -4.05
CA SER A 211 0.56 7.56 -3.16
C SER A 211 1.94 6.92 -3.33
N LEU A 212 2.72 6.86 -2.26
CA LEU A 212 4.10 6.38 -2.32
C LEU A 212 4.26 5.12 -1.48
N ALA A 213 4.79 4.07 -2.08
CA ALA A 213 5.18 2.82 -1.45
C ALA A 213 6.69 2.60 -1.57
N ALA A 214 7.25 1.77 -0.70
CA ALA A 214 8.60 1.27 -0.91
C ALA A 214 8.60 0.23 -2.05
N LEU A 215 9.62 0.28 -2.90
CA LEU A 215 9.97 -0.80 -3.81
C LEU A 215 11.07 -1.62 -3.14
N SER A 216 10.79 -2.89 -2.86
CA SER A 216 11.74 -3.78 -2.18
C SER A 216 12.87 -4.23 -3.11
N ASP A 217 13.89 -4.86 -2.53
CA ASP A 217 15.06 -5.30 -3.28
C ASP A 217 14.77 -6.40 -4.30
N ASP A 218 13.81 -7.28 -4.00
CA ASP A 218 13.25 -8.29 -4.91
C ASP A 218 12.24 -7.71 -5.93
N GLY A 219 12.00 -6.40 -5.88
CA GLY A 219 11.13 -5.69 -6.83
C GLY A 219 9.65 -5.74 -6.50
N ALA A 220 9.25 -6.19 -5.31
CA ALA A 220 7.85 -6.17 -4.90
C ALA A 220 7.31 -4.74 -4.80
N ILE A 221 6.15 -4.53 -5.41
CA ILE A 221 5.47 -3.23 -5.54
C ILE A 221 4.38 -3.17 -4.48
N ALA A 222 4.60 -2.38 -3.43
CA ALA A 222 3.69 -2.29 -2.28
C ALA A 222 3.38 -3.67 -1.65
N GLY A 223 4.38 -4.56 -1.59
CA GLY A 223 4.24 -5.92 -1.05
C GLY A 223 3.63 -6.94 -2.03
N LEU A 224 3.38 -6.55 -3.28
CA LEU A 224 2.89 -7.45 -4.32
C LEU A 224 4.02 -7.91 -5.25
N PRO A 225 4.03 -9.17 -5.72
CA PRO A 225 5.04 -9.65 -6.65
C PRO A 225 5.06 -8.82 -7.94
N PRO A 226 6.25 -8.48 -8.49
CA PRO A 226 6.35 -7.69 -9.71
C PRO A 226 5.77 -8.42 -10.93
N GLU A 227 5.86 -9.75 -10.94
CA GLU A 227 5.41 -10.65 -12.03
C GLU A 227 3.91 -10.52 -12.32
N THR A 228 3.13 -10.29 -11.26
CA THR A 228 1.65 -10.30 -11.30
C THR A 228 1.05 -8.91 -11.12
N THR A 229 1.88 -7.89 -10.92
CA THR A 229 1.44 -6.52 -10.69
C THR A 229 1.69 -5.69 -11.94
N PRO A 230 0.67 -5.28 -12.71
CA PRO A 230 0.88 -4.37 -13.85
C PRO A 230 1.58 -3.10 -13.41
N HIS A 231 2.68 -2.76 -14.08
CA HIS A 231 3.52 -1.63 -13.69
C HIS A 231 4.35 -1.10 -14.85
N ARG A 232 4.90 0.10 -14.68
CA ARG A 232 5.82 0.74 -15.63
C ARG A 232 6.94 1.45 -14.89
N VAL A 233 8.19 1.16 -15.23
CA VAL A 233 9.33 1.94 -14.74
C VAL A 233 9.27 3.35 -15.34
N VAL A 234 9.31 4.37 -14.48
CA VAL A 234 9.25 5.79 -14.88
C VAL A 234 10.52 6.56 -14.57
N TYR A 235 11.39 5.99 -13.73
CA TYR A 235 12.74 6.49 -13.49
C TYR A 235 13.64 5.31 -13.09
N GLU A 236 14.85 5.30 -13.62
CA GLU A 236 15.92 4.41 -13.21
C GLU A 236 17.22 5.21 -13.18
N ARG A 237 17.91 5.15 -12.05
CA ARG A 237 19.15 5.89 -11.84
C ARG A 237 20.18 5.41 -12.88
N PRO A 238 20.86 6.33 -13.59
CA PRO A 238 21.94 5.95 -14.49
C PRO A 238 23.01 5.17 -13.72
N ARG A 239 23.37 3.98 -14.22
CA ARG A 239 24.55 3.26 -13.71
C ARG A 239 25.79 4.00 -14.19
N GLU A 240 26.67 4.37 -13.28
CA GLU A 240 28.01 4.85 -13.63
C GLU A 240 28.71 3.75 -14.43
N LYS A 241 29.20 4.11 -15.62
CA LYS A 241 29.98 3.22 -16.50
C LYS A 241 31.43 3.17 -16.05
#